data_AF-A0A0N1L2J3-F1
#
_entry.id   AF-A0A0N1L2J3-F1
#
_cell.length_a   1.000
_cell.length_b   1.000
_cell.length_c   1.000
_cell.angle_alpha   90.00
_cell.angle_beta   90.00
_cell.angle_gamma   90.00
#
_symmetry.space_group_name_H-M   'P 1'
#
loop_
_entity.id
_entity.type
_entity.pdbx_description
1 polymer ?
#
loop_
_entity_poly.entity_id
_entity_poly.type
_entity_poly.pdbx_seq_one_letter_code
_entity_poly.pdbx_strand_id
1 'polypeptide(L)' 'MAESFFSSLKRERIRRRTYKTREEARQDVFDYTEMFYNPVRKHVRNGMLSPIEFERQQILNAQGV' A
#
# COMPACT_ATOMS: atom_id res chain seq x y z
N MET A 1 4.45 -9.89 1.95
CA MET A 1 4.09 -8.49 1.65
C MET A 1 2.97 -8.45 0.62
N ALA A 2 3.08 -9.24 -0.46
CA ALA A 2 2.03 -9.32 -1.49
C ALA A 2 0.66 -9.80 -0.96
N GLU A 3 0.62 -10.86 -0.15
CA GLU A 3 -0.66 -11.41 0.35
C GLU A 3 -1.44 -10.41 1.22
N SER A 4 -0.74 -9.66 2.10
CA SER A 4 -1.36 -8.62 2.94
C SER A 4 -1.87 -7.45 2.10
N PHE A 5 -1.16 -7.08 1.03
CA PHE A 5 -1.59 -6.04 0.10
C PHE A 5 -2.88 -6.44 -0.60
N PHE A 6 -2.89 -7.60 -1.28
CA PHE A 6 -4.06 -8.03 -2.05
C PHE A 6 -5.29 -8.29 -1.17
N SER A 7 -5.10 -8.77 0.06
CA SER A 7 -6.19 -8.88 1.04
C SER A 7 -6.79 -7.51 1.39
N SER A 8 -5.93 -6.52 1.69
CA SER A 8 -6.34 -5.15 2.06
C SER A 8 -7.03 -4.44 0.89
N LEU A 9 -6.41 -4.48 -0.30
CA LEU A 9 -6.95 -3.90 -1.53
C LEU A 9 -8.34 -4.45 -1.84
N LYS A 10 -8.50 -5.79 -1.80
CA LYS A 10 -9.81 -6.43 -2.04
C LYS A 10 -10.84 -5.99 -1.01
N ARG A 11 -10.47 -5.98 0.28
CA ARG A 11 -11.40 -5.66 1.37
C ARG A 11 -11.83 -4.20 1.39
N GLU A 12 -10.91 -3.28 1.17
CA GLU A 12 -11.10 -1.85 1.44
C GLU A 12 -11.50 -1.05 0.22
N ARG A 13 -11.06 -1.44 -0.98
CA ARG A 13 -11.37 -0.70 -2.22
C ARG A 13 -12.31 -1.45 -3.16
N ILE A 14 -12.08 -2.75 -3.36
CA ILE A 14 -12.75 -3.48 -4.46
C ILE A 14 -14.10 -4.09 -4.04
N ARG A 15 -14.22 -4.65 -2.83
CA ARG A 15 -15.36 -5.51 -2.42
C ARG A 15 -16.76 -4.90 -2.63
N ARG A 16 -16.89 -3.58 -2.58
CA ARG A 16 -18.17 -2.87 -2.69
C ARG A 16 -18.22 -1.89 -3.86
N ARG A 17 -17.36 -2.10 -4.86
CA ARG A 17 -17.23 -1.21 -6.01
C ARG A 17 -17.37 -1.99 -7.31
N THR A 18 -18.20 -1.46 -8.20
CA THR A 18 -18.33 -1.94 -9.58
C THR A 18 -17.73 -0.88 -10.49
N TYR A 19 -16.71 -1.26 -11.26
CA TYR A 19 -16.06 -0.36 -12.20
C TYR A 19 -16.72 -0.48 -13.57
N LYS A 20 -16.97 0.66 -14.22
CA LYS A 20 -17.56 0.68 -15.57
C LYS A 20 -16.56 0.29 -16.64
N THR A 21 -15.29 0.68 -16.45
CA THR A 21 -14.20 0.40 -17.39
C THR A 21 -12.98 -0.12 -16.65
N ARG A 22 -12.10 -0.79 -17.40
CA ARG A 22 -10.82 -1.27 -16.85
C ARG A 22 -9.87 -0.12 -16.49
N GLU A 23 -9.98 1.01 -17.19
CA GLU A 23 -9.18 2.21 -16.89
C GLU A 23 -9.58 2.83 -15.54
N GLU A 24 -10.88 2.89 -15.24
CA GLU A 24 -11.37 3.34 -13.93
C GLU A 24 -10.84 2.47 -12.79
N ALA A 25 -10.91 1.14 -12.97
CA ALA A 25 -10.35 0.19 -12.01
C ALA A 25 -8.83 0.39 -11.82
N ARG A 26 -8.10 0.58 -12.92
CA ARG A 26 -6.65 0.81 -12.89
C ARG A 26 -6.30 2.08 -12.13
N GLN A 27 -6.99 3.18 -12.43
CA GLN A 27 -6.76 4.46 -11.77
C GLN A 27 -7.06 4.37 -10.26
N ASP A 28 -8.13 3.67 -9.89
CA ASP A 28 -8.51 3.50 -8.48
C ASP A 28 -7.50 2.64 -7.69
N VAL A 29 -6.98 1.57 -8.30
CA VAL A 29 -5.94 0.75 -7.69
C VAL A 29 -4.63 1.54 -7.57
N PHE A 30 -4.29 2.34 -8.58
CA PHE A 30 -3.11 3.21 -8.55
C PHE A 30 -3.22 4.26 -7.43
N ASP A 31 -4.35 4.97 -7.36
CA ASP A 31 -4.67 5.93 -6.31
C ASP A 31 -4.54 5.31 -4.91
N TYR A 32 -5.17 4.15 -4.70
CA TYR A 32 -5.07 3.45 -3.42
C TYR A 32 -3.63 3.07 -3.08
N THR A 33 -2.84 2.66 -4.06
CA THR A 33 -1.46 2.21 -3.84
C THR A 33 -0.55 3.39 -3.50
N GLU A 34 -0.57 4.43 -4.33
CA GLU A 34 0.38 5.54 -4.28
C GLU A 34 -0.02 6.62 -3.28
N MET A 35 -1.32 6.84 -3.05
CA MET A 35 -1.78 7.90 -2.13
C MET A 35 -2.08 7.38 -0.73
N PHE A 36 -2.29 6.07 -0.56
CA PHE A 36 -2.68 5.52 0.74
C PHE A 36 -1.83 4.33 1.20
N TYR A 37 -1.76 3.25 0.44
CA TYR A 37 -1.15 2.01 0.91
C TYR A 37 0.35 2.18 1.17
N ASN A 38 1.10 2.69 0.21
CA ASN A 38 2.56 2.86 0.33
C ASN A 38 2.97 3.99 1.29
N PRO A 39 2.39 5.21 1.23
CA PRO A 39 2.83 6.31 2.10
C PRO A 39 2.17 6.38 3.48
N VAL A 40 0.92 5.92 3.64
CA VAL A 40 0.11 6.23 4.84
C VAL A 40 -0.21 4.99 5.67
N ARG A 41 -0.50 3.84 5.05
CA ARG A 41 -0.99 2.67 5.77
C ARG A 41 0.07 2.08 6.69
N LYS A 42 -0.20 2.09 7.99
CA LYS A 42 0.68 1.51 9.01
C LYS A 42 0.56 0.00 9.06
N HIS A 43 1.70 -0.68 9.14
CA HIS A 43 1.77 -2.13 9.33
C HIS A 43 2.37 -2.47 10.68
N VAL A 44 1.68 -3.28 11.49
CA VAL A 44 2.19 -3.77 12.79
C VAL A 44 3.55 -4.46 12.62
N ARG A 45 3.70 -5.25 11.55
CA ARG A 45 4.96 -5.93 11.22
C ARG A 45 6.12 -4.99 10.90
N ASN A 46 5.81 -3.77 10.44
CA ASN A 46 6.81 -2.74 10.13
C ASN A 46 7.02 -1.79 11.32
N GLY A 47 6.62 -2.16 12.54
CA GLY A 47 6.74 -1.28 13.70
C GLY A 47 5.78 -0.09 13.67
N MET A 48 4.59 -0.27 13.08
CA MET A 48 3.60 0.80 12.88
C MET A 48 4.03 1.90 11.89
N LEU A 49 4.99 1.59 11.00
CA LEU A 49 5.39 2.44 9.89
C LEU A 49 4.64 2.09 8.61
N SER A 50 4.56 3.05 7.69
CA SER A 50 4.16 2.76 6.32
C SER A 50 5.24 1.96 5.57
N PRO A 51 4.89 1.29 4.45
CA PRO A 51 5.87 0.60 3.62
C PRO A 51 7.04 1.51 3.21
N ILE A 52 6.76 2.74 2.76
CA ILE A 52 7.80 3.70 2.34
C ILE A 52 8.67 4.12 3.52
N GLU A 53 8.07 4.42 4.68
CA GLU A 53 8.83 4.81 5.87
C GLU A 53 9.72 3.67 6.36
N PHE A 54 9.20 2.45 6.36
CA PHE A 54 9.96 1.26 6.73
C PHE A 54 11.14 1.04 5.77
N GLU A 55 10.92 1.08 4.46
CA GLU A 55 11.99 0.94 3.47
C GLU A 55 13.04 2.05 3.61
N ARG A 56 12.62 3.30 3.83
CA ARG A 56 13.54 4.42 4.08
C ARG A 56 14.42 4.16 5.30
N GLN A 57 13.83 3.70 6.41
CA GLN A 57 14.59 3.42 7.62
C GLN A 57 15.57 2.26 7.43
N GLN A 58 15.17 1.22 6.70
CA GLN A 58 16.05 0.11 6.33
C GLN A 58 17.22 0.56 5.46
N ILE A 59 16.98 1.47 4.50
CA ILE A 59 18.03 2.06 3.66
C ILE A 59 19.01 2.87 4.51
N LEU A 60 18.53 3.72 5.43
CA LEU A 60 19.39 4.50 6.33
C LEU A 60 20.25 3.60 7.22
N ASN A 61 19.64 2.58 7.83
CA ASN A 61 20.35 1.61 8.67
C ASN A 61 21.41 0.83 7.88
N ALA A 62 21.11 0.46 6.63
CA ALA A 62 22.05 -0.23 5.75
C ALA A 62 23.22 0.67 5.28
N GLN A 63 23.03 1.99 5.29
CA GLN A 63 24.06 2.97 4.96
C GLN A 63 24.97 3.33 6.15
N GLY A 64 24.74 2.75 7.33
CA GLY A 64 25.66 2.85 8.47
C GLY A 64 25.77 4.23 9.10
N VAL A 65 24.68 5.01 9.09
CA VAL A 65 24.55 6.26 9.87
C VAL A 65 23.79 5.99 11.16
#